data_AF-A0A382BTB8-F1
#
_entry.id   AF-A0A382BTB8-F1
#
_cell.length_a   1.000
_cell.length_b   1.000
_cell.length_c   1.000
_cell.angle_alpha   90.00
_cell.angle_beta   90.00
_cell.angle_gamma   90.00
#
_symmetry.space_group_name_H-M   'P 1'
#
loop_
_entity.id
_entity.type
_entity.pdbx_description
1 polymer ?
#
loop_
_entity_poly.entity_id
_entity_poly.type
_entity_poly.pdbx_seq_one_letter_code
_entity_poly.pdbx_strand_id
1 'polypeptide(L)'
;PDYPGGFDLNIGDGIVRARYRDSRTEEKLMKPDEVYEFEVRLYPTSNVFKKGHRIRVDIAGSNFPRFDVNPNTGEPLNENRRAIKAVNTIYHDKSRPSHILLPVIPSGS
;
A
#
# COMPACT_ATOMS: atom_id res chain seq x y z
N PRO A 1 -16.23 5.78 27.42
CA PRO A 1 -15.78 5.34 26.07
C PRO A 1 -14.54 4.46 26.22
N ASP A 2 -14.57 3.24 25.69
CA ASP A 2 -13.58 2.17 25.96
C ASP A 2 -12.20 2.36 25.30
N TYR A 3 -11.89 3.56 24.80
CA TYR A 3 -10.65 3.87 24.09
C TYR A 3 -9.99 5.13 24.67
N PRO A 4 -9.38 5.07 25.87
CA PRO A 4 -8.77 6.24 26.53
C PRO A 4 -7.60 6.86 25.75
N GLY A 5 -6.97 6.12 24.83
CA GLY A 5 -5.92 6.61 23.93
C GLY A 5 -6.39 6.97 22.51
N GLY A 6 -7.69 6.87 22.23
CA GLY A 6 -8.22 6.86 20.86
C GLY A 6 -8.18 5.47 20.24
N PHE A 7 -8.64 5.39 18.98
CA PHE A 7 -8.64 4.16 18.20
C PHE A 7 -8.23 4.45 16.76
N ASP A 8 -7.68 3.43 16.13
CA ASP A 8 -7.14 3.51 14.79
C ASP A 8 -8.06 2.80 13.81
N LEU A 9 -8.92 3.57 13.14
CA LEU A 9 -9.86 3.02 12.18
C LEU A 9 -9.23 2.88 10.80
N ASN A 10 -9.15 1.66 10.28
CA ASN A 10 -8.85 1.47 8.87
C ASN A 10 -10.06 1.88 8.02
N ILE A 11 -9.89 2.92 7.19
CA ILE A 11 -10.93 3.45 6.30
C ILE A 11 -10.92 2.75 4.93
N GLY A 12 -9.75 2.25 4.51
CA GLY A 12 -9.56 1.60 3.23
C GLY A 12 -8.10 1.24 3.00
N ASP A 13 -7.89 0.21 2.20
CA ASP A 13 -6.55 -0.28 1.83
C ASP A 13 -6.56 -0.82 0.39
N GLY A 14 -5.37 -0.98 -0.16
CA GLY A 14 -5.11 -1.53 -1.47
C GLY A 14 -3.78 -2.27 -1.48
N ILE A 15 -3.50 -2.98 -2.56
CA ILE A 15 -2.25 -3.71 -2.75
C ILE A 15 -1.85 -3.70 -4.22
N VAL A 16 -0.54 -3.72 -4.46
CA VAL A 16 0.03 -4.05 -5.77
C VAL A 16 1.06 -5.14 -5.57
N ARG A 17 0.94 -6.23 -6.32
CA ARG A 17 2.01 -7.22 -6.41
C ARG A 17 3.03 -6.73 -7.42
N ALA A 18 4.29 -6.62 -7.01
CA ALA A 18 5.26 -5.83 -7.75
C ALA A 18 5.58 -6.29 -9.18
N ARG A 19 5.35 -7.58 -9.49
CA ARG A 19 5.44 -8.09 -10.86
C ARG A 19 4.40 -7.51 -11.82
N TYR A 20 3.32 -6.92 -11.29
CA TYR A 20 2.22 -6.29 -12.01
C TYR A 20 2.20 -4.76 -11.82
N ARG A 21 3.36 -4.16 -11.49
CA ARG A 21 3.45 -2.71 -11.21
C ARG A 21 3.07 -1.85 -12.43
N ASP A 22 3.40 -2.34 -13.64
CA ASP A 22 3.21 -1.61 -14.90
C ASP A 22 1.93 -2.06 -15.64
N SER A 23 1.37 -3.23 -15.30
CA SER A 23 0.24 -3.84 -16.00
C SER A 23 -0.49 -4.84 -15.10
N ARG A 24 -1.81 -4.96 -15.26
CA ARG A 24 -2.62 -5.97 -14.57
C ARG A 24 -2.53 -7.36 -15.20
N THR A 25 -1.98 -7.47 -16.41
CA THR A 25 -1.98 -8.72 -17.20
C THR A 25 -0.58 -9.18 -17.57
N GLU A 26 0.39 -8.27 -17.61
CA GLU A 26 1.76 -8.58 -18.00
C GLU A 26 2.69 -8.57 -16.78
N GLU A 27 3.48 -9.63 -16.63
CA GLU A 27 4.46 -9.77 -15.56
C GLU A 27 5.79 -9.16 -15.97
N LYS A 28 6.36 -8.33 -15.10
CA LYS A 28 7.73 -7.85 -15.21
C LYS A 28 8.40 -7.93 -13.85
N LEU A 29 9.45 -8.73 -13.74
CA LEU A 29 10.20 -8.82 -12.49
C LEU A 29 10.90 -7.49 -12.16
N MET A 30 11.15 -7.27 -10.88
CA MET A 30 12.01 -6.18 -10.42
C MET A 30 13.45 -6.65 -10.35
N LYS A 31 14.38 -5.71 -10.48
CA LYS A 31 15.78 -5.94 -10.13
C LYS A 31 16.01 -5.49 -8.68
N PRO A 32 16.77 -6.26 -7.87
CA PRO A 32 17.19 -5.82 -6.54
C PRO A 32 17.86 -4.44 -6.60
N ASP A 33 17.65 -3.64 -5.56
CA ASP A 33 18.23 -2.29 -5.34
C ASP A 33 17.86 -1.20 -6.38
N GLU A 34 17.15 -1.55 -7.45
CA GLU A 34 16.56 -0.57 -8.36
C GLU A 34 15.28 0.02 -7.76
N VAL A 35 15.13 1.33 -7.87
CA VAL A 35 13.96 2.07 -7.35
C VAL A 35 12.87 2.10 -8.40
N TYR A 36 11.65 1.74 -8.01
CA TYR A 36 10.48 1.77 -8.87
C TYR A 36 9.36 2.58 -8.22
N GLU A 37 8.59 3.29 -9.05
CA GLU A 37 7.35 3.92 -8.64
C GLU A 37 6.20 2.89 -8.66
N PHE A 38 5.28 3.00 -7.71
CA PHE A 38 4.12 2.13 -7.61
C PHE A 38 2.86 2.96 -7.42
N GLU A 39 1.83 2.68 -8.23
CA GLU A 39 0.49 3.22 -8.02
C GLU A 39 -0.38 2.19 -7.27
N VAL A 40 -0.56 2.40 -5.96
CA VAL A 40 -1.46 1.56 -5.16
C VAL A 40 -2.86 2.18 -5.14
N ARG A 41 -3.78 1.61 -5.91
CA ARG A 41 -5.17 2.06 -5.93
C ARG A 41 -5.91 1.61 -4.68
N LEU A 42 -6.47 2.58 -3.95
CA LEU A 42 -7.37 2.35 -2.82
C LEU A 42 -8.82 2.24 -3.31
N TYR A 43 -9.64 1.47 -2.59
CA TYR A 43 -11.08 1.47 -2.83
C TYR A 43 -11.69 2.84 -2.45
N PRO A 44 -12.75 3.28 -3.16
CA PRO A 44 -13.39 4.55 -2.85
C PRO A 44 -14.00 4.52 -1.45
N THR A 45 -13.92 5.66 -0.77
CA THR A 45 -14.47 5.86 0.57
C THR A 45 -15.04 7.27 0.70
N SER A 46 -15.94 7.46 1.65
CA SER A 46 -16.48 8.77 2.02
C SER A 46 -16.40 8.91 3.52
N ASN A 47 -15.49 9.75 3.99
CA ASN A 47 -15.27 9.95 5.42
C ASN A 47 -14.94 11.41 5.73
N VAL A 48 -15.58 11.94 6.77
CA VAL A 48 -15.26 13.26 7.32
C VAL A 48 -14.36 13.07 8.53
N PHE A 49 -13.09 13.48 8.39
CA PHE A 49 -12.16 13.54 9.52
C PHE A 49 -12.51 14.76 10.39
N LYS A 50 -13.15 14.52 11.53
CA LYS A 50 -13.57 15.58 12.46
C LYS A 50 -12.37 16.26 13.12
N LYS A 51 -12.61 17.44 13.70
CA LYS A 51 -11.62 18.14 14.52
C LYS A 51 -11.04 17.19 15.59
N GLY A 52 -9.72 17.12 15.66
CA GLY A 52 -8.99 16.23 16.56
C GLY A 52 -8.64 14.86 15.97
N HIS A 53 -9.25 14.45 14.86
CA HIS A 53 -8.85 13.24 14.13
C HIS A 53 -7.56 13.50 13.33
N ARG A 54 -6.87 12.41 12.97
CA ARG A 54 -5.70 12.42 12.10
C ARG A 54 -5.90 11.43 10.96
N ILE A 55 -5.32 11.76 9.81
CA ILE A 55 -5.19 10.81 8.71
C ILE A 55 -3.87 10.08 8.92
N ARG A 56 -3.91 8.74 8.88
CA ARG A 56 -2.74 7.88 8.92
C ARG A 56 -2.68 7.03 7.66
N VAL A 57 -1.48 6.78 7.17
CA VAL A 57 -1.20 5.85 6.08
C VAL A 57 -0.26 4.78 6.61
N ASP A 58 -0.70 3.53 6.59
CA ASP A 58 0.12 2.37 6.97
C ASP A 58 0.64 1.71 5.67
N ILE A 59 1.96 1.54 5.57
CA ILE A 59 2.62 0.91 4.41
C ILE A 59 3.29 -0.39 4.87
N ALA A 60 2.94 -1.50 4.23
CA ALA A 60 3.47 -2.81 4.55
C ALA A 60 3.66 -3.68 3.29
N GLY A 61 4.48 -4.72 3.39
CA GLY A 61 4.69 -5.71 2.32
C GLY A 61 3.65 -6.84 2.27
N SER A 62 2.63 -6.82 3.12
CA SER A 62 1.62 -7.88 3.25
C SER A 62 0.35 -7.40 3.94
N ASN A 63 -0.79 -7.99 3.60
CA ASN A 63 -2.07 -7.85 4.32
C ASN A 63 -2.83 -9.19 4.25
N PHE A 64 -2.38 -10.17 5.04
CA PHE A 64 -2.98 -11.50 5.14
C PHE A 64 -4.08 -11.51 6.23
N PRO A 65 -5.19 -12.24 6.06
CA PRO A 65 -5.54 -13.16 4.98
C PRO A 65 -6.23 -12.51 3.78
N ARG A 66 -6.38 -11.18 3.77
CA ARG A 66 -7.08 -10.48 2.69
C ARG A 66 -6.43 -10.70 1.32
N PHE A 67 -5.10 -10.73 1.27
CA PHE A 67 -4.31 -11.08 0.09
C PHE A 67 -3.34 -12.21 0.42
N ASP A 68 -3.04 -13.05 -0.57
CA ASP A 68 -2.04 -14.09 -0.44
C ASP A 68 -0.64 -13.47 -0.28
N VAL A 69 0.22 -14.17 0.47
CA VAL A 69 1.57 -13.68 0.79
C VAL A 69 2.46 -13.80 -0.45
N ASN A 70 3.15 -12.71 -0.79
CA ASN A 70 4.20 -12.77 -1.81
C ASN A 70 5.41 -13.54 -1.26
N PRO A 71 5.86 -14.64 -1.89
CA PRO A 71 7.02 -15.41 -1.44
C PRO A 71 8.34 -14.65 -1.62
N ASN A 72 8.33 -13.54 -2.38
CA ASN A 72 9.47 -12.69 -2.71
C ASN A 72 10.55 -13.39 -3.57
N THR A 73 10.26 -14.57 -4.13
CA THR A 73 11.22 -15.35 -4.94
C THR A 73 11.20 -15.04 -6.44
N GLY A 74 10.12 -14.42 -6.93
CA GLY A 74 9.89 -14.21 -8.36
C GLY A 74 9.40 -15.45 -9.12
N GLU A 75 9.27 -16.60 -8.45
CA GLU A 75 8.71 -17.85 -9.03
C GLU A 75 7.26 -17.64 -9.51
N PRO A 76 6.73 -18.50 -10.41
CA PRO A 76 5.34 -18.42 -10.83
C PRO A 76 4.36 -18.43 -9.65
N LEU A 77 3.25 -17.71 -9.81
CA LEU A 77 2.24 -17.61 -8.77
C LEU A 77 1.65 -18.99 -8.43
N ASN A 78 1.46 -19.25 -7.14
CA ASN A 78 0.92 -20.51 -6.61
C ASN A 78 1.77 -21.77 -6.87
N GLU A 79 2.98 -21.61 -7.42
CA GLU A 79 3.92 -22.72 -7.65
C GLU A 79 5.20 -22.59 -6.82
N ASN A 80 5.34 -21.52 -6.03
CA ASN A 80 6.50 -21.31 -5.17
C ASN A 80 6.58 -22.40 -4.10
N ARG A 81 7.79 -22.96 -3.91
CA ARG A 81 8.09 -23.91 -2.83
C ARG A 81 8.96 -23.31 -1.74
N ARG A 82 9.37 -22.06 -1.94
CA ARG A 82 10.28 -21.32 -1.07
C ARG A 82 9.67 -19.95 -0.79
N ALA A 83 10.15 -19.34 0.28
CA ALA A 83 9.92 -17.93 0.58
C ALA A 83 11.25 -17.34 1.03
N ILE A 84 11.51 -16.10 0.63
CA ILE A 84 12.67 -15.35 1.10
C ILE A 84 12.22 -14.07 1.80
N LYS A 85 12.97 -13.65 2.82
CA LYS A 85 12.73 -12.38 3.49
C LYS A 85 13.16 -11.25 2.56
N ALA A 86 12.24 -10.33 2.25
CA ALA A 86 12.55 -9.09 1.55
C ALA A 86 12.84 -7.96 2.57
N VAL A 87 13.83 -7.13 2.26
CA VAL A 87 14.02 -5.84 2.93
C VAL A 87 13.51 -4.77 1.95
N ASN A 88 12.40 -4.14 2.32
CA ASN A 88 11.77 -3.12 1.48
C ASN A 88 12.11 -1.73 2.03
N THR A 89 12.36 -0.78 1.14
CA THR A 89 12.62 0.63 1.49
C THR A 89 11.63 1.52 0.77
N ILE A 90 10.97 2.42 1.51
CA ILE A 90 10.11 3.45 0.94
C ILE A 90 10.91 4.74 0.88
N TYR A 91 11.10 5.26 -0.32
CA TYR A 91 11.76 6.55 -0.52
C TYR A 91 10.71 7.67 -0.47
N HIS A 92 10.93 8.66 0.38
CA HIS A 92 10.08 9.84 0.47
C HIS A 92 10.97 11.06 0.67
N ASP A 93 11.41 11.65 -0.45
CA ASP A 93 12.25 12.83 -0.47
C ASP A 93 11.87 13.75 -1.64
N LYS A 94 12.52 14.90 -1.77
CA LYS A 94 12.20 15.91 -2.80
C LYS A 94 12.31 15.37 -4.23
N SER A 95 13.24 14.44 -4.49
CA SER A 95 13.42 13.82 -5.81
C SER A 95 12.51 12.62 -6.03
N ARG A 96 12.02 11.99 -4.94
CA ARG A 96 11.13 10.83 -4.93
C ARG A 96 9.97 11.07 -3.96
N PRO A 97 9.00 11.92 -4.32
CA PRO A 97 7.97 12.37 -3.40
C PRO A 97 6.81 11.36 -3.33
N SER A 98 7.04 10.17 -2.76
CA SER A 98 5.94 9.21 -2.51
C SER A 98 4.82 9.88 -1.72
N HIS A 99 3.57 9.72 -2.13
CA HIS A 99 2.46 10.46 -1.52
C HIS A 99 1.16 9.66 -1.59
N ILE A 100 0.15 10.12 -0.85
CA ILE A 100 -1.22 9.67 -0.98
C ILE A 100 -2.03 10.78 -1.65
N LEU A 101 -2.80 10.43 -2.68
CA LEU A 101 -3.73 11.34 -3.34
C LEU A 101 -5.10 11.22 -2.65
N LEU A 102 -5.54 12.29 -1.99
CA LEU A 102 -6.83 12.35 -1.32
C LEU A 102 -7.79 13.27 -2.10
N PRO A 103 -8.97 12.78 -2.54
CA PRO A 103 -9.97 13.61 -3.19
C PRO A 103 -10.69 14.48 -2.16
N VAL A 104 -10.06 15.58 -1.73
CA VAL A 104 -10.62 16.50 -0.74
C VAL A 104 -11.82 17.22 -1.35
N ILE A 105 -12.99 17.01 -0.75
CA ILE A 105 -14.21 17.73 -1.11
C ILE A 105 -14.24 19.06 -0.33
N PRO A 106 -14.28 20.22 -1.00
CA PRO A 106 -14.41 21.50 -0.32
C PRO A 106 -15.70 21.55 0.50
N SER A 107 -15.65 22.15 1.69
CA SER A 107 -16.87 22.56 2.38
C SER A 107 -17.59 23.58 1.49
N GLY A 108 -18.86 23.32 1.18
CA GLY A 108 -19.68 24.22 0.36
C GLY A 108 -19.67 25.65 0.91
N SER A 109 -19.58 26.61 -0.02
CA SER A 109 -19.68 28.06 0.24
C SER A 109 -20.99 28.43 0.93
#